data_AF-A0A0Q6XYI5-F1
#
_entry.id   AF-A0A0Q6XYI5-F1
#
_cell.length_a   1.000
_cell.length_b   1.000
_cell.length_c   1.000
_cell.angle_alpha   90.00
_cell.angle_beta   90.00
_cell.angle_gamma   90.00
#
_symmetry.space_group_name_H-M   'P 1'
#
loop_
_entity.id
_entity.type
_entity.pdbx_description
1 polymer ?
#
loop_
_entity_poly.entity_id
_entity_poly.type
_entity_poly.pdbx_seq_one_letter_code
_entity_poly.pdbx_strand_id
1 'polypeptide(L)' 'MPGQPLSRFVDPPPWADAFEAAVFRCLQVEDLSLPMSKVDVAELAEAELAQIRYWRPQGLSDLLFNWWD' A
#
# COMPACT_ATOMS: atom_id res chain seq x y z
N MET A 1 10.62 -13.36 9.47
CA MET A 1 10.69 -13.82 8.07
C MET A 1 10.47 -12.60 7.19
N PRO A 2 11.14 -12.47 6.04
CA PRO A 2 10.65 -11.55 5.01
C PRO A 2 9.15 -11.82 4.76
N GLY A 3 8.35 -10.76 4.64
CA GLY A 3 6.94 -10.88 4.24
C GLY A 3 5.91 -11.21 5.32
N GLN A 4 6.06 -10.72 6.57
CA GLN A 4 4.89 -10.66 7.46
C GLN A 4 4.18 -9.31 7.27
N PRO A 5 2.93 -9.31 6.77
CA PRO A 5 2.15 -8.09 6.58
C PRO A 5 2.12 -7.19 7.81
N LEU A 6 2.42 -5.91 7.61
CA LEU A 6 2.06 -4.90 8.60
C LEU A 6 0.54 -4.91 8.77
N SER A 7 0.09 -4.78 10.02
CA SER A 7 -1.32 -4.82 10.37
C SER A 7 -1.65 -3.75 11.40
N ARG A 8 -2.94 -3.55 11.68
CA ARG A 8 -3.46 -2.54 12.61
C ARG A 8 -3.22 -1.10 12.14
N PHE A 9 -3.37 -0.85 10.85
CA PHE A 9 -3.50 0.50 10.33
C PHE A 9 -4.69 1.21 10.99
N VAL A 10 -4.55 2.51 11.17
CA VAL A 10 -5.57 3.41 11.71
C VAL A 10 -5.72 4.58 10.76
N ASP A 11 -6.89 5.21 10.76
CA ASP A 11 -7.12 6.38 9.93
C ASP A 11 -6.18 7.52 10.34
N PRO A 12 -5.82 8.40 9.40
CA PRO A 12 -4.97 9.54 9.68
C PRO A 12 -5.53 10.38 10.84
N PRO A 13 -4.75 10.55 11.92
CA PRO A 13 -5.17 11.35 13.07
C PRO A 13 -5.13 12.85 12.74
N PRO A 14 -5.66 13.75 13.60
CA PRO A 14 -5.79 15.18 13.29
C PRO A 14 -4.50 15.93 12.93
N TRP A 15 -3.33 15.43 13.35
CA TRP A 15 -2.07 16.06 12.94
C TRP A 15 -1.74 15.80 11.45
N ALA A 16 -2.39 14.84 10.81
CA ALA A 16 -2.20 14.51 9.40
C ALA A 16 -2.72 15.59 8.45
N ASP A 17 -3.59 16.50 8.91
CA ASP A 17 -4.09 17.65 8.16
C ASP A 17 -2.96 18.51 7.57
N ALA A 18 -1.78 18.52 8.20
CA ALA A 18 -0.60 19.20 7.69
C ALA A 18 -0.10 18.64 6.34
N PHE A 19 -0.30 17.35 6.07
CA PHE A 19 0.05 16.73 4.79
C PHE A 19 -0.95 17.12 3.69
N GLU A 20 -2.24 17.20 4.02
CA GLU A 20 -3.27 17.67 3.09
C GLU A 20 -3.07 19.15 2.73
N ALA A 21 -2.69 19.97 3.70
CA ALA A 21 -2.28 21.36 3.45
C ALA A 21 -1.07 21.47 2.50
N ALA A 22 -0.24 20.43 2.45
CA ALA A 22 0.89 20.30 1.53
C ALA A 22 0.55 19.52 0.24
N VAL A 23 -0.74 19.36 -0.10
CA VAL A 23 -1.25 18.72 -1.33
C VAL A 23 -1.01 17.20 -1.38
N PHE A 24 -0.66 16.58 -0.25
CA PHE A 24 -0.63 15.12 -0.15
C PHE A 24 -2.00 14.56 0.25
N ARG A 25 -2.26 13.32 -0.12
CA ARG A 25 -3.40 12.55 0.39
C ARG A 25 -2.88 11.50 1.35
N CYS A 26 -3.29 11.56 2.61
CA CYS A 26 -3.04 10.47 3.55
C CYS A 26 -3.98 9.29 3.25
N LEU A 27 -3.39 8.11 3.10
CA LEU A 27 -4.16 6.87 2.85
C LEU A 27 -4.96 6.52 4.11
N GLN A 28 -6.24 6.23 3.92
CA GLN A 28 -7.13 5.73 4.96
C GLN A 28 -6.96 4.23 5.15
N VAL A 29 -7.52 3.68 6.23
CA VAL A 29 -7.52 2.22 6.42
C VAL A 29 -8.20 1.51 5.26
N GLU A 30 -9.26 2.10 4.70
CA GLU A 30 -9.98 1.53 3.56
C GLU A 30 -9.07 1.40 2.33
N ASP A 31 -8.26 2.43 2.03
CA ASP A 31 -7.30 2.39 0.93
C ASP A 31 -6.28 1.26 1.14
N LEU A 32 -5.71 1.17 2.34
CA LEU A 32 -4.70 0.17 2.69
C LEU A 32 -5.25 -1.25 2.75
N SER A 33 -6.55 -1.39 2.97
CA SER A 33 -7.29 -2.66 2.94
C SER A 33 -7.75 -3.09 1.55
N LEU A 34 -7.52 -2.26 0.52
CA LEU A 34 -7.97 -2.54 -0.84
C LEU A 34 -7.34 -3.86 -1.34
N PRO A 35 -8.16 -4.86 -1.72
CA PRO A 35 -7.63 -6.12 -2.25
C PRO A 35 -6.83 -5.88 -3.53
N MET A 36 -5.72 -6.62 -3.73
CA MET A 36 -4.89 -6.47 -4.93
C MET A 36 -5.66 -6.67 -6.24
N SER A 37 -6.75 -7.45 -6.24
CA SER A 37 -7.65 -7.60 -7.40
C SER A 37 -8.37 -6.31 -7.82
N LYS A 38 -8.35 -5.28 -6.97
CA LYS A 38 -8.98 -3.97 -7.20
C LYS A 38 -7.96 -2.84 -7.30
N VAL A 39 -6.68 -3.11 -7.09
CA VAL A 39 -5.60 -2.13 -7.23
C VAL A 39 -5.29 -1.97 -8.71
N ASP A 40 -5.33 -0.74 -9.20
CA ASP A 40 -4.88 -0.44 -10.55
C ASP A 40 -3.34 -0.46 -10.59
N VAL A 41 -2.81 -1.31 -11.46
CA VAL A 41 -1.37 -1.52 -11.65
C VAL A 41 -0.97 -1.27 -13.11
N ALA A 42 -1.83 -0.64 -13.91
CA ALA A 42 -1.60 -0.44 -15.34
C ALA A 42 -0.34 0.38 -15.65
N GLU A 43 0.03 1.30 -14.76
CA GLU A 43 1.21 2.16 -14.90
C GLU A 43 2.51 1.52 -14.37
N LEU A 44 2.44 0.31 -13.81
CA LEU A 44 3.63 -0.37 -13.31
C LEU A 44 4.44 -1.01 -14.44
N ALA A 45 5.76 -0.93 -14.34
CA ALA A 45 6.68 -1.59 -15.24
C ALA A 45 6.67 -3.11 -15.05
N GLU A 46 7.11 -3.85 -16.07
CA GLU A 46 7.13 -5.32 -16.05
C GLU A 46 7.95 -5.90 -14.87
N ALA A 47 9.01 -5.21 -14.45
CA ALA A 47 9.80 -5.60 -13.28
C ALA A 47 9.00 -5.53 -11.98
N GLU A 48 8.18 -4.50 -11.81
CA GLU A 48 7.32 -4.32 -10.63
C GLU A 48 6.18 -5.34 -10.65
N LEU A 49 5.58 -5.59 -11.81
CA LEU A 49 4.58 -6.64 -11.99
C LEU A 49 5.16 -8.03 -11.71
N ALA A 50 6.41 -8.30 -12.09
CA ALA A 50 7.09 -9.56 -11.79
C ALA A 50 7.25 -9.75 -10.28
N GLN A 51 7.62 -8.70 -9.56
CA GLN A 51 7.72 -8.72 -8.11
C GLN A 51 6.36 -8.92 -7.44
N ILE A 52 5.28 -8.28 -7.91
CA ILE A 52 3.91 -8.55 -7.43
C ILE A 52 3.54 -10.02 -7.60
N ARG A 53 3.82 -10.62 -8.76
CA ARG A 53 3.52 -12.04 -9.03
C ARG A 53 4.33 -12.99 -8.15
N TYR A 54 5.56 -12.61 -7.83
CA TYR A 54 6.45 -13.38 -6.96
C TYR A 54 6.01 -13.33 -5.50
N TRP A 55 5.82 -12.13 -4.94
CA TRP A 55 5.51 -11.92 -3.52
C TRP A 55 4.03 -12.11 -3.17
N ARG A 56 3.12 -12.02 -4.15
CA ARG A 56 1.67 -12.25 -4.01
C ARG A 56 1.03 -11.45 -2.84
N PRO A 57 1.18 -10.12 -2.81
CA PRO A 57 0.48 -9.29 -1.82
C PRO A 57 -1.03 -9.53 -1.88
N GLN A 58 -1.70 -9.48 -0.74
CA GLN A 58 -3.16 -9.68 -0.67
C GLN A 58 -3.91 -8.35 -0.70
N GLY A 59 -3.32 -7.28 -0.13
CA GLY A 59 -3.86 -5.93 -0.17
C GLY A 59 -2.84 -4.86 -0.54
N LEU A 60 -3.31 -3.62 -0.72
CA LEU A 60 -2.45 -2.48 -1.03
C LEU A 60 -1.39 -2.22 0.05
N SER A 61 -1.71 -2.45 1.32
CA SER A 61 -0.74 -2.37 2.42
C SER A 61 0.44 -3.34 2.26
N ASP A 62 0.18 -4.57 1.84
CA ASP A 62 1.23 -5.56 1.54
C ASP A 62 2.12 -5.08 0.39
N LEU A 63 1.53 -4.44 -0.61
CA LEU A 63 2.26 -3.91 -1.75
C LEU A 63 3.21 -2.76 -1.32
N LEU A 64 2.69 -1.80 -0.55
CA LEU A 64 3.41 -0.57 -0.20
C LEU A 64 4.45 -0.75 0.92
N PHE A 65 4.17 -1.61 1.90
CA PHE A 65 4.93 -1.63 3.15
C PHE A 65 5.61 -2.96 3.48
N ASN A 66 5.49 -4.00 2.63
CA ASN A 66 6.34 -5.17 2.81
C ASN A 66 7.81 -4.85 2.50
N TRP A 67 8.70 -5.68 3.03
CA TRP A 67 10.12 -5.64 2.72
C TRP A 67 10.35 -6.46 1.44
N TRP A 68 10.40 -5.77 0.31
CA TRP A 68 10.83 -6.34 -0.97
C TRP A 68 12.36 -6.42 -0.89
N ASP A 69 12.94 -7.59 -1.15
CA ASP A 69 14.41 -7.79 -1.18
C ASP A 69 15.01 -7.28 -2.50
#